data_AF-A0A3D4XQU2-F1
#
_entry.id   AF-A0A3D4XQU2-F1
#
_cell.length_a   1.000
_cell.length_b   1.000
_cell.length_c   1.000
_cell.angle_alpha   90.00
_cell.angle_beta   90.00
_cell.angle_gamma   90.00
#
_symmetry.space_group_name_H-M   'P 1'
#
loop_
_entity.id
_entity.type
_entity.pdbx_description
1 polymer ?
#
loop_
_entity_poly.entity_id
_entity_poly.type
_entity_poly.pdbx_seq_one_letter_code
_entity_poly.pdbx_strand_id
1 'polypeptide(L)' 'MSFDYKRLFKFELNLDETNKKYRLYAGAATLVVSVVMASIPLLLVGLIMTATGYAGWCPICSAIE' A
#
# COMPACT_ATOMS: atom_id res chain seq x y z
N MET A 1 -0.34 -21.18 8.59
CA MET A 1 -0.81 -19.88 8.09
C MET A 1 -1.72 -20.14 6.91
N SER A 2 -3.03 -20.11 7.14
CA SER A 2 -4.00 -20.31 6.06
C SER A 2 -4.25 -18.95 5.44
N PHE A 3 -3.82 -18.75 4.19
CA PHE A 3 -3.99 -17.49 3.47
C PHE A 3 -5.48 -17.28 3.20
N ASP A 4 -6.12 -16.36 3.93
CA ASP A 4 -7.56 -16.14 3.81
C ASP A 4 -7.86 -15.10 2.70
N TYR A 5 -8.16 -15.60 1.51
CA TYR A 5 -8.43 -14.78 0.32
C TYR A 5 -9.70 -13.94 0.45
N LYS A 6 -10.60 -14.22 1.41
CA LYS A 6 -11.78 -13.39 1.66
C LYS A 6 -11.41 -12.09 2.38
N ARG A 7 -10.39 -12.10 3.24
CA ARG A 7 -9.89 -10.89 3.92
C ARG A 7 -9.11 -9.94 3.03
N LEU A 8 -8.69 -10.37 1.84
CA LEU A 8 -8.07 -9.51 0.82
C LEU A 8 -9.00 -8.43 0.28
N PHE A 9 -10.32 -8.65 0.32
CA PHE A 9 -11.33 -7.74 -0.24
C PHE A 9 -12.19 -7.07 0.84
N LYS A 10 -12.00 -7.45 2.11
CA LYS A 10 -12.72 -6.84 3.21
C LYS A 10 -12.04 -5.52 3.59
N PHE A 11 -12.73 -4.42 3.33
CA PHE A 11 -12.28 -3.08 3.73
C PHE A 11 -12.37 -2.96 5.26
N GLU A 12 -11.24 -3.11 5.92
CA GLU A 12 -11.06 -2.85 7.34
C GLU A 12 -9.89 -1.87 7.50
N LEU A 13 -10.08 -0.88 8.38
CA LEU A 13 -9.03 0.06 8.79
C LEU A 13 -8.04 -0.68 9.71
N ASN A 14 -7.23 -1.56 9.10
CA ASN A 14 -6.28 -2.44 9.80
C ASN A 14 -4.91 -1.78 10.04
N LEU A 15 -4.70 -0.57 9.51
CA LEU A 15 -3.42 0.12 9.66
C LEU A 15 -3.45 1.07 10.87
N ASP A 16 -2.58 0.77 11.84
CA ASP A 16 -2.17 1.72 12.87
C ASP A 16 -1.64 3.02 12.23
N GLU A 17 -1.83 4.15 12.92
CA GLU A 17 -1.47 5.48 12.43
C GLU A 17 0.00 5.59 12.00
N THR A 18 0.87 4.83 12.66
CA THR A 18 2.31 4.77 12.39
C THR A 18 2.60 4.06 11.06
N ASN A 19 1.96 2.91 10.85
CA ASN A 19 2.11 2.12 9.62
C ASN A 19 1.50 2.83 8.42
N LYS A 20 0.40 3.57 8.63
CA LYS A 20 -0.21 4.45 7.63
C LYS A 20 0.76 5.53 7.15
N LYS A 21 1.42 6.22 8.09
CA LYS A 21 2.42 7.26 7.77
C LYS A 21 3.59 6.66 7.00
N TYR A 22 4.17 5.56 7.47
CA TYR A 22 5.31 4.92 6.80
C TYR A 22 4.99 4.53 5.36
N ARG A 23 3.79 3.98 5.10
CA ARG A 23 3.34 3.64 3.75
C ARG A 23 3.08 4.83 2.85
N LEU A 24 2.51 5.91 3.39
CA LEU A 24 2.31 7.15 2.64
C LEU A 24 3.65 7.79 2.27
N TYR A 25 4.61 7.84 3.20
CA TYR A 25 5.96 8.35 2.94
C TYR A 25 6.71 7.46 1.94
N ALA A 26 6.64 6.14 2.10
CA ALA A 26 7.25 5.21 1.15
C ALA A 26 6.61 5.33 -0.24
N GLY A 27 5.27 5.42 -0.32
CA GLY A 27 4.53 5.60 -1.57
C GLY A 27 4.89 6.90 -2.27
N ALA A 28 4.92 8.01 -1.53
CA ALA A 28 5.32 9.32 -2.03
C ALA A 28 6.79 9.34 -2.50
N ALA A 29 7.71 8.76 -1.74
CA ALA A 29 9.11 8.64 -2.14
C ALA A 29 9.25 7.81 -3.43
N THR A 30 8.51 6.70 -3.53
CA THR A 30 8.53 5.83 -4.72
C THR A 30 7.96 6.56 -5.95
N LEU A 31 6.92 7.39 -5.77
CA LEU A 31 6.37 8.23 -6.83
C LEU A 31 7.38 9.29 -7.32
N VAL A 32 8.09 9.96 -6.40
CA VAL A 32 9.12 10.93 -6.77
C VAL A 32 10.26 10.26 -7.54
N VAL A 33 10.75 9.12 -7.05
CA VAL A 33 11.80 8.35 -7.73
C VAL A 33 11.33 7.84 -9.10
N SER A 34 10.08 7.41 -9.20
CA SER A 34 9.48 6.96 -10.46
C SER A 34 9.48 8.06 -11.53
N VAL A 35 9.14 9.29 -11.16
CA VAL A 35 9.11 10.44 -12.07
C VAL A 35 10.51 10.77 -12.56
N VAL A 36 11.51 10.73 -11.68
CA VAL A 36 12.93 10.96 -12.04
C VAL A 36 13.46 9.85 -12.95
N MET A 37 13.09 8.60 -12.69
CA MET A 37 13.47 7.44 -13.50
C MET A 37 12.65 7.30 -14.79
N ALA A 38 11.65 8.16 -15.03
CA ALA A 38 10.68 8.08 -16.13
C ALA A 38 10.06 6.68 -16.31
N SER A 39 9.88 5.94 -15.21
CA SER A 39 9.48 4.54 -15.23
C SER A 39 8.00 4.38 -14.88
N ILE A 40 7.19 4.16 -15.91
CA ILE A 40 5.74 3.91 -15.84
C ILE A 40 5.38 2.77 -14.87
N PRO A 41 6.03 1.58 -14.87
CA PRO A 41 5.65 0.51 -13.94
C PRO A 41 5.88 0.89 -12.47
N LEU A 42 6.96 1.63 -12.19
CA LEU A 42 7.29 2.11 -10.85
C LEU A 42 6.26 3.15 -10.37
N LEU A 43 5.72 3.93 -11.31
CA LEU A 43 4.69 4.95 -11.05
C LEU A 43 3.39 4.30 -10.61
N LEU A 44 2.97 3.24 -11.31
CA LEU A 44 1.78 2.47 -10.97
C LEU A 44 1.90 1.82 -9.59
N VAL A 45 3.04 1.22 -9.28
CA VAL A 45 3.30 0.61 -7.97
C VAL A 45 3.26 1.66 -6.86
N GLY A 46 3.92 2.82 -7.07
CA GLY A 46 3.88 3.94 -6.12
C GLY A 46 2.45 4.43 -5.88
N LEU A 47 1.63 4.52 -6.94
CA LEU A 47 0.25 4.99 -6.85
C LEU A 47 -0.63 4.03 -6.08
N ILE A 48 -0.54 2.72 -6.35
CA ILE A 48 -1.27 1.68 -5.62
C ILE A 48 -0.86 1.66 -4.14
N MET A 49 0.44 1.80 -3.86
CA MET A 49 0.95 1.82 -2.48
C MET A 49 0.48 3.06 -1.71
N THR A 50 0.43 4.21 -2.38
CA THR A 50 -0.07 5.46 -1.78
C THR A 50 -1.58 5.41 -1.57
N ALA A 51 -2.34 4.87 -2.53
CA ALA A 51 -3.80 4.71 -2.44
C ALA A 51 -4.22 3.76 -1.31
N THR A 52 -3.52 2.63 -1.18
CA THR A 52 -3.73 1.67 -0.06
C THR A 52 -3.34 2.27 1.29
N GLY A 53 -2.26 3.08 1.34
CA GLY A 53 -1.91 3.88 2.52
C GLY A 53 -2.96 4.95 2.87
N TYR A 54 -3.52 5.65 1.88
CA TYR A 54 -4.53 6.68 2.09
C TYR A 54 -5.83 6.09 2.65
N ALA A 55 -6.29 4.98 2.07
CA ALA A 55 -7.45 4.23 2.52
C ALA A 55 -7.27 3.55 3.90
N GLY A 56 -6.04 3.49 4.42
CA GLY A 56 -5.75 2.77 5.67
C GLY A 56 -5.99 1.26 5.55
N TRP A 57 -5.94 0.74 4.32
CA TRP A 57 -6.27 -0.64 3.99
C TRP A 57 -5.06 -1.34 3.37
N CYS A 58 -4.57 -2.38 4.02
CA CYS A 58 -3.55 -3.25 3.47
C CYS A 58 -4.10 -4.65 3.22
N PRO A 59 -4.41 -5.01 1.96
CA PRO A 59 -4.95 -6.35 1.66
C PRO A 59 -3.93 -7.45 2.02
N ILE A 60 -2.63 -7.18 1.83
CA ILE A 60 -1.58 -8.17 2.11
C ILE A 60 -1.44 -8.40 3.62
N CYS A 61 -1.51 -7.37 4.46
CA CYS A 61 -1.46 -7.55 5.92
C CYS A 61 -2.68 -8.34 6.41
N SER A 62 -3.88 -7.99 5.94
CA SER A 62 -5.10 -8.67 6.37
C SER A 62 -5.20 -10.13 5.89
N ALA A 63 -4.43 -10.53 4.88
CA ALA A 63 -4.39 -11.90 4.37
C ALA A 63 -3.31 -12.79 5.00
N ILE A 64 -2.27 -12.18 5.60
CA ILE A 64 -1.21 -12.89 6.33
C ILE A 64 -1.47 -12.97 7.85
N GLU A 65 -2.41 -12.17 8.35
CA GLU A 65 -2.95 -12.23 9.73
C GLU A 65 -3.90 -13.42 9.97
#